data_AF-A0A2V9BHU0-F1
#
_entry.id   AF-A0A2V9BHU0-F1
#
_cell.length_a   1.000
_cell.length_b   1.000
_cell.length_c   1.000
_cell.angle_alpha   90.00
_cell.angle_beta   90.00
_cell.angle_gamma   90.00
#
_symmetry.space_group_name_H-M   'P 1'
#
loop_
_entity.id
_entity.type
_entity.pdbx_description
1 polymer ?
#
loop_
_entity_poly.entity_id
_entity_poly.type
_entity_poly.pdbx_seq_one_letter_code
_entity_poly.pdbx_strand_id
1 'polypeptide(L)'
;MAAPAQTQLGRTVTVRIDTDKGGEIKAEPGYFEVSKGNYEQVIWACAQNHQHRREEKPCFLVNFETNGSPFYESQFSSDVPFSGLVRRDVLPGPKKYKYTVRVGDKTLDPDGGVKP
;
A
#
# COMPACT_ATOMS: atom_id res chain seq x y z
N MET A 1 -1.10 -7.59 32.11
CA MET A 1 -1.59 -8.31 30.90
C MET A 1 -0.60 -8.03 29.78
N ALA A 2 0.17 -9.04 29.35
CA ALA A 2 1.12 -8.88 28.25
C ALA A 2 0.36 -8.88 26.93
N ALA A 3 0.56 -7.87 26.09
CA ALA A 3 0.02 -7.85 24.73
C ALA A 3 0.60 -9.04 23.93
N PRO A 4 -0.19 -9.68 23.05
CA PRO A 4 0.34 -10.75 22.21
C PRO A 4 1.43 -10.16 21.32
N ALA A 5 2.60 -10.79 21.34
CA ALA A 5 3.68 -10.48 20.42
C ALA A 5 3.16 -10.69 19.00
N GLN A 6 2.94 -9.61 18.26
CA GLN A 6 2.68 -9.68 16.83
C GLN A 6 3.95 -10.24 16.19
N THR A 7 3.87 -11.49 15.76
CA THR A 7 4.88 -12.18 14.99
C THR A 7 5.20 -11.33 13.73
N GLN A 8 6.22 -10.47 13.80
CA GLN A 8 6.73 -9.68 12.68
C GLN A 8 7.49 -10.59 11.71
N LEU A 9 6.77 -11.42 10.95
CA LEU A 9 7.36 -12.42 10.03
C LEU A 9 7.70 -11.86 8.64
N GLY A 10 7.70 -10.54 8.45
CA GLY A 10 8.11 -9.91 7.20
C GLY A 10 8.56 -8.47 7.40
N ARG A 11 9.64 -8.07 6.73
CA ARG A 11 10.00 -6.64 6.63
C ARG A 11 8.85 -5.91 5.93
N THR A 12 8.40 -4.81 6.53
CA THR A 12 7.25 -4.08 5.99
C THR A 12 7.73 -2.83 5.27
N VAL A 13 7.27 -2.65 4.03
CA VAL A 13 7.45 -1.42 3.28
C VAL A 13 6.23 -0.54 3.50
N THR A 14 6.40 0.58 4.19
CA THR A 14 5.29 1.51 4.43
C THR A 14 5.25 2.56 3.33
N VAL A 15 4.10 2.70 2.68
CA VAL A 15 3.79 3.79 1.75
C VAL A 15 2.86 4.76 2.45
N ARG A 16 3.38 5.94 2.81
CA ARG A 16 2.59 7.02 3.42
C ARG A 16 1.84 7.79 2.36
N ILE A 17 0.54 7.94 2.55
CA ILE A 17 -0.35 8.71 1.70
C ILE A 17 -0.71 9.99 2.44
N ASP A 18 -0.32 11.11 1.84
CA ASP A 18 -0.50 12.46 2.36
C ASP A 18 -1.25 13.34 1.37
N THR A 19 -1.75 14.45 1.89
CA THR A 19 -2.24 15.54 1.07
C THR A 19 -1.52 16.82 1.48
N ASP A 20 -0.85 17.46 0.53
CA ASP A 20 -0.16 18.72 0.72
C ASP A 20 -1.15 19.88 1.03
N LYS A 21 -0.64 21.03 1.50
CA LYS A 21 -1.44 22.24 1.77
C LYS A 21 -2.17 22.79 0.53
N GLY A 22 -1.66 22.56 -0.67
CA GLY A 22 -2.33 22.83 -1.95
C GLY A 22 -3.36 21.75 -2.34
N GLY A 23 -3.53 20.73 -1.50
CA GLY A 23 -4.44 19.64 -1.69
C GLY A 23 -3.91 18.52 -2.59
N GLU A 24 -2.66 18.54 -3.04
CA GLU A 24 -2.12 17.48 -3.91
C GLU A 24 -1.83 16.21 -3.13
N ILE A 25 -2.20 15.05 -3.68
CA ILE A 25 -1.91 13.74 -3.07
C ILE A 25 -0.43 13.43 -3.25
N LYS A 26 0.22 12.92 -2.21
CA LYS A 26 1.58 12.41 -2.25
C LYS A 26 1.63 10.99 -1.69
N ALA A 27 2.45 10.14 -2.30
CA ALA A 27 2.77 8.82 -1.79
C ALA A 27 4.28 8.75 -1.53
N GLU A 28 4.69 8.38 -0.32
CA GLU A 28 6.09 8.29 0.10
C GLU A 28 6.42 6.90 0.66
N PRO A 29 7.33 6.14 0.01
CA PRO A 29 8.06 6.50 -1.20
C PRO A 29 7.14 6.51 -2.43
N GLY A 30 7.47 7.34 -3.43
CA GLY A 30 6.71 7.41 -4.70
C GLY A 30 6.86 6.16 -5.58
N TYR A 31 7.82 5.29 -5.24
CA TYR A 31 7.98 3.96 -5.79
C TYR A 31 8.35 3.00 -4.65
N PHE A 32 7.62 1.89 -4.52
CA PHE A 32 7.93 0.86 -3.52
C PHE A 32 8.57 -0.37 -4.16
N GLU A 33 9.39 -1.09 -3.39
CA GLU A 33 9.90 -2.41 -3.78
C GLU A 33 9.78 -3.41 -2.64
N VAL A 34 9.15 -4.54 -2.92
CA VAL A 34 9.04 -5.67 -1.97
C VAL A 34 9.80 -6.88 -2.48
N SER A 35 10.54 -7.56 -1.62
CA SER A 35 11.17 -8.86 -1.91
C SER A 35 10.27 -10.01 -1.49
N LYS A 36 10.04 -10.91 -2.45
CA LYS A 36 9.37 -12.18 -2.20
C LYS A 36 10.22 -13.10 -1.31
N GLY A 37 11.54 -13.08 -1.47
CA GLY A 37 12.47 -13.90 -0.68
C GLY A 37 12.54 -13.50 0.80
N ASN A 38 12.31 -12.22 1.10
CA ASN A 38 12.28 -11.71 2.47
C ASN A 38 10.87 -11.65 3.09
N TYR A 39 9.86 -12.22 2.41
CA TYR A 39 8.45 -12.15 2.82
C TYR A 39 7.99 -10.71 3.10
N GLU A 40 8.44 -9.75 2.27
CA GLU A 40 8.08 -8.35 2.44
C GLU A 40 6.63 -8.09 1.98
N GLN A 41 5.97 -7.17 2.68
CA GLN A 41 4.62 -6.70 2.37
C GLN A 41 4.57 -5.18 2.36
N VAL A 42 3.60 -4.62 1.65
CA VAL A 42 3.30 -3.19 1.65
C VAL A 42 2.22 -2.89 2.67
N ILE A 43 2.41 -1.81 3.43
CA ILE A 43 1.36 -1.19 4.22
C ILE A 43 1.15 0.22 3.70
N TRP A 44 -0.08 0.57 3.33
CA TRP A 44 -0.46 1.95 3.05
C TRP A 44 -0.92 2.63 4.32
N ALA A 45 -0.33 3.77 4.66
CA ALA A 45 -0.65 4.50 5.88
C ALA A 45 -1.12 5.91 5.53
N CYS A 46 -2.21 6.37 6.15
CA CYS A 46 -2.55 7.78 6.08
C CYS A 46 -1.63 8.53 7.04
N ALA A 47 -0.98 9.59 6.56
CA ALA A 47 -0.07 10.37 7.40
C ALA A 47 -0.73 11.61 8.01
N GLN A 48 -1.96 11.94 7.60
CA GLN A 48 -2.80 12.86 8.36
C GLN A 48 -3.27 12.18 9.65
N ASN A 49 -2.88 12.71 10.81
CA ASN A 49 -3.36 12.26 12.12
C ASN A 49 -4.83 12.66 12.35
N HIS A 50 -5.75 11.97 11.69
CA HIS A 50 -7.18 12.05 11.99
C HIS A 50 -7.74 10.66 12.27
N GLN A 51 -8.68 10.62 13.22
CA GLN A 51 -9.31 9.38 13.65
C GLN A 51 -10.57 9.20 12.81
N HIS A 52 -10.55 8.27 11.85
CA HIS A 52 -11.77 7.89 11.14
C HIS A 52 -12.68 7.15 12.10
N ARG A 53 -13.92 7.62 12.23
CA ARG A 53 -14.99 6.78 12.76
C ARG A 53 -15.29 5.71 11.72
N ARG A 54 -15.65 4.51 12.18
CA ARG A 54 -15.92 3.33 11.33
C ARG A 54 -17.02 3.54 10.28
N GLU A 55 -17.80 4.61 10.43
CA GLU A 55 -18.91 5.02 9.55
C GLU A 55 -18.46 6.04 8.48
N GLU A 56 -17.24 6.57 8.58
CA GLU A 56 -16.67 7.52 7.62
C GLU A 56 -15.97 6.78 6.48
N LYS A 57 -15.91 7.43 5.31
CA LYS A 57 -15.16 6.90 4.17
C LYS A 57 -13.68 6.72 4.55
N PRO A 58 -12.99 5.70 4.01
CA PRO A 58 -11.56 5.52 4.24
C PRO A 58 -10.80 6.76 3.76
N CYS A 59 -9.70 7.12 4.44
CA CYS A 59 -8.90 8.29 4.02
C CYS A 59 -8.31 8.11 2.63
N PHE A 60 -8.03 6.89 2.23
CA PHE A 60 -7.57 6.60 0.88
C PHE A 60 -8.07 5.25 0.38
N LEU A 61 -8.07 5.11 -0.94
CA LEU A 61 -8.23 3.83 -1.65
C LEU A 61 -7.01 3.60 -2.53
N VAL A 62 -6.59 2.35 -2.66
CA VAL A 62 -5.48 1.90 -3.51
C VAL A 62 -6.02 0.84 -4.44
N ASN A 63 -5.71 0.91 -5.73
CA ASN A 63 -6.26 0.00 -6.72
C ASN A 63 -5.25 -0.37 -7.83
N PHE A 64 -5.10 -1.67 -8.10
CA PHE A 64 -4.17 -2.28 -9.07
C PHE A 64 -4.83 -2.72 -10.40
N GLU A 65 -6.00 -2.20 -10.75
CA GLU A 65 -6.83 -2.69 -11.87
C GLU A 65 -6.17 -2.69 -13.27
N THR A 66 -5.34 -1.70 -13.61
CA THR A 66 -4.91 -1.50 -15.01
C THR A 66 -3.77 -2.42 -15.46
N ASN A 67 -2.93 -2.93 -14.54
CA ASN A 67 -1.71 -3.70 -14.89
C ASN A 67 -1.51 -4.99 -14.06
N GLY A 68 -2.55 -5.38 -13.30
CA GLY A 68 -2.54 -6.52 -12.41
C GLY A 68 -1.83 -6.25 -11.08
N SER A 69 -2.31 -6.88 -10.00
CA SER A 69 -1.68 -6.77 -8.67
C SER A 69 -0.55 -7.79 -8.51
N PRO A 70 0.61 -7.44 -7.91
CA PRO A 70 1.57 -8.42 -7.47
C PRO A 70 1.07 -9.22 -6.25
N PHE A 71 -0.01 -8.79 -5.61
CA PHE A 71 -0.60 -9.38 -4.42
C PHE A 71 -1.87 -10.17 -4.76
N TYR A 72 -2.40 -10.91 -3.77
CA TYR A 72 -3.66 -11.65 -3.92
C TYR A 72 -4.85 -10.71 -4.09
N GLU A 73 -4.91 -9.66 -3.29
CA GLU A 73 -5.88 -8.59 -3.43
C GLU A 73 -5.37 -7.53 -4.42
N SER A 74 -6.30 -6.82 -5.05
CA SER A 74 -6.03 -5.73 -5.98
C SER A 74 -6.54 -4.38 -5.49
N GLN A 75 -7.26 -4.36 -4.37
CA GLN A 75 -7.83 -3.15 -3.77
C GLN A 75 -7.49 -3.09 -2.28
N PHE A 76 -7.07 -1.92 -1.82
CA PHE A 76 -6.73 -1.67 -0.42
C PHE A 76 -7.29 -0.33 0.03
N SER A 77 -7.41 -0.13 1.34
CA SER A 77 -7.89 1.11 1.92
C SER A 77 -7.18 1.39 3.24
N SER A 78 -7.45 2.54 3.85
CA SER A 78 -6.98 2.82 5.21
C SER A 78 -7.51 1.83 6.25
N ASP A 79 -8.66 1.20 6.00
CA ASP A 79 -9.25 0.20 6.90
C ASP A 79 -8.65 -1.19 6.70
N VAL A 80 -8.22 -1.49 5.47
CA VAL A 80 -7.53 -2.73 5.11
C VAL A 80 -6.23 -2.38 4.38
N PRO A 81 -5.20 -1.89 5.12
CA PRO A 81 -4.02 -1.27 4.51
C PRO A 81 -2.90 -2.24 4.13
N PHE A 82 -3.09 -3.54 4.35
CA PHE A 82 -2.02 -4.54 4.21
C PHE A 82 -2.13 -5.25 2.87
N SER A 83 -1.05 -5.28 2.09
CA SER A 83 -1.01 -6.00 0.82
C SER A 83 -1.06 -7.53 0.98
N GLY A 84 -0.58 -8.02 2.13
CA GLY A 84 -0.15 -9.40 2.27
C GLY A 84 1.08 -9.71 1.40
N LEU A 85 1.38 -11.00 1.27
CA LEU A 85 2.54 -11.47 0.51
C LEU A 85 2.31 -11.38 -1.00
N VAL A 86 3.41 -11.19 -1.74
CA VAL A 86 3.45 -11.31 -3.20
C VAL A 86 2.98 -12.71 -3.63
N ARG A 87 2.18 -12.80 -4.69
CA ARG A 87 1.65 -14.08 -5.21
C ARG A 87 2.77 -15.02 -5.67
N ARG A 88 2.49 -16.32 -5.63
CA ARG A 88 3.47 -17.36 -6.00
C ARG A 88 3.86 -17.33 -7.47
N ASP A 89 2.93 -17.00 -8.37
CA ASP A 89 3.13 -16.92 -9.82
C ASP A 89 3.85 -15.64 -10.28
N VAL A 90 3.97 -14.64 -9.39
CA VAL A 90 4.72 -13.42 -9.67
C VAL A 90 6.22 -13.70 -9.56
N LEU A 91 6.92 -13.54 -10.68
CA LEU A 91 8.37 -13.59 -10.73
C LEU A 91 8.97 -12.23 -10.35
N PRO A 92 10.04 -12.19 -9.53
CA PRO A 92 10.78 -10.97 -9.31
C PRO A 92 11.44 -10.50 -10.60
N GLY A 93 11.56 -9.19 -10.78
CA GLY A 93 12.17 -8.63 -11.99
C GLY A 93 11.86 -7.15 -12.19
N PRO A 94 12.24 -6.57 -13.34
CA PRO A 94 12.11 -5.14 -13.63
C PRO A 94 10.66 -4.69 -13.90
N LYS A 95 9.67 -5.58 -13.71
CA LYS A 95 8.27 -5.28 -13.96
C LYS A 95 7.76 -4.29 -12.93
N LYS A 96 7.23 -3.17 -13.42
CA LYS A 96 6.52 -2.17 -12.61
C LYS A 96 5.03 -2.47 -12.59
N TYR A 97 4.46 -2.46 -11.40
CA TYR A 97 3.04 -2.58 -11.12
C TYR A 97 2.48 -1.19 -10.89
N LYS A 98 1.64 -0.74 -11.83
CA LYS A 98 0.93 0.54 -11.71
C LYS A 98 -0.26 0.37 -10.78
N TYR A 99 -0.47 1.34 -9.90
CA TYR A 99 -1.66 1.40 -9.06
C TYR A 99 -2.10 2.84 -8.88
N THR A 100 -3.38 3.02 -8.60
CA THR A 100 -3.96 4.34 -8.37
C THR A 100 -4.28 4.49 -6.89
N VAL A 101 -3.82 5.58 -6.29
CA VAL A 101 -4.22 6.06 -4.97
C VAL A 101 -5.30 7.11 -5.14
N ARG A 102 -6.43 6.99 -4.44
CA ARG A 102 -7.51 7.98 -4.42
C ARG A 102 -7.69 8.54 -3.02
N VAL A 103 -7.80 9.86 -2.91
CA VAL A 103 -8.13 10.58 -1.68
C VAL A 103 -9.20 11.61 -2.04
N GLY A 104 -10.44 11.40 -1.59
CA GLY A 104 -11.58 12.19 -2.06
C GLY A 104 -11.73 12.12 -3.58
N ASP A 105 -11.81 13.29 -4.23
CA ASP A 105 -11.94 13.43 -5.69
C ASP A 105 -10.59 13.45 -6.44
N LYS A 106 -9.48 13.27 -5.73
CA LYS A 106 -8.12 13.34 -6.30
C LYS A 106 -7.53 11.95 -6.48
N THR A 107 -6.65 11.82 -7.47
CA THR A 107 -5.96 10.58 -7.80
C THR A 107 -4.46 10.80 -7.99
N LEU A 108 -3.66 9.80 -7.63
CA LEU A 108 -2.23 9.72 -7.88
C LEU A 108 -1.91 8.32 -8.42
N ASP A 109 -1.04 8.22 -9.42
CA ASP A 109 -0.68 6.94 -10.05
C ASP A 109 0.80 6.58 -9.82
N PRO A 110 1.17 6.19 -8.58
CA PRO A 110 2.51 5.70 -8.28
C PRO A 110 2.77 4.31 -8.89
N ASP A 111 4.04 3.90 -8.84
CA ASP A 111 4.51 2.60 -9.29
C ASP A 111 4.99 1.74 -8.11
N GLY A 112 5.01 0.42 -8.29
CA GLY A 112 5.63 -0.53 -7.35
C GLY A 112 6.35 -1.66 -8.07
N GLY A 113 7.26 -2.33 -7.38
CA GLY A 113 8.10 -3.39 -7.93
C GLY A 113 8.23 -4.60 -7.01
N VAL A 114 8.57 -5.74 -7.61
CA VAL A 114 8.97 -6.95 -6.89
C VAL A 114 10.44 -7.21 -7.16
N LYS A 115 11.29 -6.98 -6.16
CA LYS A 115 12.73 -7.23 -6.26
C LYS A 115 13.04 -8.71 -6.01
N PRO A 116 14.20 -9.21 -6.52
CA PRO A 116 14.68 -10.56 -6.27
C PRO A 116 14.65 -10.99 -4.79
#